data_AF-A0A1H6IKG6-F1
#
_entry.id   AF-A0A1H6IKG6-F1
#
_cell.length_a   1.000
_cell.length_b   1.000
_cell.length_c   1.000
_cell.angle_alpha   90.00
_cell.angle_beta   90.00
_cell.angle_gamma   90.00
#
_symmetry.space_group_name_H-M   'P 1'
#
loop_
_entity.id
_entity.type
_entity.pdbx_description
1 polymer ?
#
loop_
_entity_poly.entity_id
_entity_poly.type
_entity_poly.pdbx_seq_one_letter_code
_entity_poly.pdbx_strand_id
1 'polypeptide(L)'
;MTRCVAATTAAALTCLSVIASPLAAAQTCGPDEAAAMRFALAQLPFEPLTGAKWDPVPVESNYDPCATLSSMLVTVEGATGSSPVQALMFHHGEYVGTGTAKARGFTSLDSAASNDDTVVLKYKTPDQPESSVRYQWQGDRVVMLDPAPSSA
;
A
#
# COMPACT_ATOMS: atom_id res chain seq x y z
N MET A 1 12.22 45.36 48.92
CA MET A 1 13.20 44.60 49.73
C MET A 1 12.41 43.66 50.65
N THR A 2 13.03 42.55 51.04
CA THR A 2 12.53 41.51 51.98
C THR A 2 11.92 40.26 51.33
N ARG A 3 12.80 39.25 51.20
CA ARG A 3 12.50 37.82 50.97
C ARG A 3 12.01 37.20 52.28
N CYS A 4 11.01 36.32 52.22
CA CYS A 4 10.73 35.28 53.23
C CYS A 4 10.58 33.95 52.47
N VAL A 5 11.63 33.11 52.48
CA VAL A 5 11.79 31.90 53.32
C VAL A 5 10.80 30.80 52.90
N ALA A 6 11.37 29.79 52.23
CA ALA A 6 10.72 28.51 51.94
C ALA A 6 10.67 27.66 53.22
N ALA A 7 9.51 27.08 53.51
CA ALA A 7 9.32 26.04 54.51
C ALA A 7 8.58 24.86 53.87
N THR A 8 9.19 23.69 54.00
CA THR A 8 8.73 22.38 53.53
C THR A 8 7.68 21.79 54.48
N THR A 9 6.58 21.24 53.95
CA THR A 9 6.02 19.92 54.31
C THR A 9 4.80 19.56 53.46
N ALA A 10 4.63 18.26 53.26
CA ALA A 10 3.86 17.56 52.22
C ALA A 10 2.33 17.65 52.32
N ALA A 11 1.65 17.64 51.17
CA ALA A 11 0.36 16.98 50.95
C ALA A 11 0.07 16.83 49.46
N ALA A 12 -0.60 15.74 49.11
CA ALA A 12 -0.80 15.17 47.79
C ALA A 12 -1.43 16.11 46.74
N LEU A 13 -0.95 15.98 45.50
CA LEU A 13 -1.73 16.10 44.26
C LEU A 13 -0.91 15.41 43.15
N THR A 14 -1.17 14.12 42.94
CA THR A 14 -0.76 13.42 41.72
C THR A 14 -1.51 14.01 40.55
N CYS A 15 -1.00 15.09 39.96
CA CYS A 15 -1.37 15.43 38.60
C CYS A 15 -0.65 14.43 37.68
N LEU A 16 -1.23 13.24 37.48
CA LEU A 16 -0.99 12.50 36.25
C LEU A 16 -1.54 13.38 35.15
N SER A 17 -0.69 14.22 34.58
CA SER A 17 -0.92 14.77 33.26
C SER A 17 -0.96 13.57 32.32
N VAL A 18 -2.18 13.12 31.99
CA VAL A 18 -2.40 12.28 30.82
C VAL A 18 -1.93 13.14 29.65
N ILE A 19 -0.69 12.92 29.23
CA ILE A 19 -0.26 13.28 27.88
C ILE A 19 -1.12 12.43 26.95
N ALA A 20 -2.28 12.98 26.57
CA ALA A 20 -2.97 12.53 25.39
C ALA A 20 -1.96 12.69 24.24
N SER A 21 -1.43 11.59 23.74
CA SER A 21 -0.60 11.59 22.55
C SER A 21 -1.39 12.32 21.45
N PRO A 22 -0.87 13.39 20.82
CA PRO A 22 -1.54 14.01 19.69
C PRO A 22 -1.43 13.17 18.41
N LEU A 23 -1.19 11.85 18.50
CA LEU A 23 -1.18 10.97 17.34
C LEU A 23 -2.58 10.72 16.77
N ALA A 24 -3.64 11.10 17.51
CA ALA A 24 -5.01 11.08 17.02
C ALA A 24 -5.47 12.44 16.44
N ALA A 25 -4.55 13.39 16.21
CA ALA A 25 -4.84 14.55 15.39
C ALA A 25 -4.88 14.12 13.91
N ALA A 26 -6.08 13.74 13.46
CA ALA A 26 -6.51 13.70 12.06
C ALA A 26 -5.56 13.00 11.06
N GLN A 27 -5.70 11.69 10.89
CA GLN A 27 -5.35 11.10 9.60
C GLN A 27 -6.57 11.25 8.70
N THR A 28 -6.57 12.27 7.84
CA THR A 28 -7.59 12.46 6.80
C THR A 28 -7.48 11.42 5.67
N CYS A 29 -6.45 10.60 5.71
CA CYS A 29 -6.09 9.60 4.72
C CYS A 29 -5.89 8.22 5.38
N GLY A 30 -5.67 7.19 4.57
CA GLY A 30 -5.47 5.82 5.03
C GLY A 30 -4.15 5.58 5.80
N PRO A 31 -3.89 4.32 6.18
CA PRO A 31 -2.71 3.94 6.96
C PRO A 31 -1.39 4.14 6.20
N ASP A 32 -0.24 4.09 6.89
CA ASP A 32 1.06 4.07 6.20
C ASP A 32 1.26 2.81 5.32
N GLU A 33 2.23 2.87 4.41
CA GLU A 33 2.50 1.80 3.42
C GLU A 33 2.74 0.43 4.09
N ALA A 34 3.49 0.38 5.19
CA ALA A 34 3.81 -0.87 5.87
C ALA A 34 2.57 -1.50 6.52
N ALA A 35 1.71 -0.67 7.13
CA ALA A 35 0.43 -1.11 7.67
C ALA A 35 -0.54 -1.56 6.57
N ALA A 36 -0.68 -0.78 5.49
CA ALA A 36 -1.52 -1.11 4.34
C ALA A 36 -1.09 -2.44 3.69
N MET A 37 0.22 -2.64 3.49
CA MET A 37 0.79 -3.88 2.98
C MET A 37 0.44 -5.07 3.87
N ARG A 38 0.62 -4.95 5.20
CA ARG A 38 0.24 -6.02 6.13
C ARG A 38 -1.25 -6.36 6.05
N PHE A 39 -2.13 -5.37 5.94
CA PHE A 39 -3.56 -5.61 5.79
C PHE A 39 -3.92 -6.26 4.45
N ALA A 40 -3.26 -5.87 3.36
CA ALA A 40 -3.47 -6.46 2.05
C ALA A 40 -2.99 -7.93 2.01
N LEU A 41 -1.77 -8.20 2.49
CA LEU A 41 -1.21 -9.56 2.50
C LEU A 41 -1.99 -10.53 3.40
N ALA A 42 -2.61 -10.04 4.47
CA ALA A 42 -3.48 -10.86 5.32
C ALA A 42 -4.76 -11.34 4.59
N GLN A 43 -5.15 -10.66 3.51
CA GLN A 43 -6.34 -10.99 2.71
C GLN A 43 -5.99 -11.78 1.45
N LEU A 44 -4.72 -11.80 1.03
CA LEU A 44 -4.28 -12.55 -0.12
C LEU A 44 -4.10 -14.04 0.23
N PRO A 45 -4.59 -14.96 -0.62
CA PRO A 45 -4.15 -16.34 -0.55
C PRO A 45 -2.66 -16.45 -0.91
N PHE A 46 -2.05 -17.58 -0.57
CA PHE A 46 -0.71 -17.90 -1.09
C PHE A 46 -0.74 -17.94 -2.62
N GLU A 47 0.42 -17.75 -3.23
CA GLU A 47 0.51 -17.69 -4.69
C GLU A 47 0.04 -19.03 -5.29
N PRO A 48 -0.98 -19.05 -6.16
CA PRO A 48 -1.63 -20.30 -6.57
C PRO A 48 -0.76 -21.29 -7.34
N LEU A 49 0.26 -20.84 -8.08
CA LEU A 49 1.10 -21.72 -8.92
C LEU A 49 2.23 -22.39 -8.13
N THR A 50 2.82 -21.67 -7.19
CA THR A 50 4.01 -22.09 -6.43
C THR A 50 3.69 -22.48 -4.99
N GLY A 51 2.55 -22.04 -4.46
CA GLY A 51 2.21 -22.16 -3.04
C GLY A 51 3.05 -21.27 -2.13
N ALA A 52 3.85 -20.36 -2.68
CA ALA A 52 4.74 -19.50 -1.93
C ALA A 52 3.98 -18.35 -1.23
N LYS A 53 4.58 -17.85 -0.15
CA LYS A 53 4.15 -16.62 0.50
C LYS A 53 4.57 -15.41 -0.34
N TRP A 54 3.80 -14.34 -0.23
CA TRP A 54 4.17 -13.03 -0.76
C TRP A 54 5.23 -12.37 0.12
N ASP A 55 6.21 -11.73 -0.51
CA ASP A 55 7.21 -10.90 0.16
C ASP A 55 6.54 -9.61 0.69
N PRO A 56 6.73 -9.25 1.97
CA PRO A 56 6.16 -8.04 2.54
C PRO A 56 6.80 -6.74 2.05
N VAL A 57 7.90 -6.81 1.29
CA VAL A 57 8.54 -5.64 0.69
C VAL A 57 8.07 -5.52 -0.76
N PRO A 58 7.41 -4.41 -1.16
CA PRO A 58 7.03 -4.23 -2.54
C PRO A 58 8.27 -4.08 -3.43
N VAL A 59 8.22 -4.66 -4.62
CA VAL A 59 9.27 -4.48 -5.63
C VAL A 59 9.19 -3.10 -6.28
N GLU A 60 7.98 -2.57 -6.41
CA GLU A 60 7.69 -1.21 -6.89
C GLU A 60 6.42 -0.70 -6.18
N SER A 61 6.32 0.60 -5.93
CA SER A 61 5.18 1.23 -5.24
C SER A 61 4.96 2.65 -5.75
N ASN A 62 3.70 3.03 -5.95
CA ASN A 62 3.24 4.41 -5.96
C ASN A 62 2.16 4.63 -4.89
N TYR A 63 2.19 3.83 -3.82
CA TYR A 63 1.22 3.92 -2.75
C TYR A 63 1.17 5.34 -2.20
N ASP A 64 -0.05 5.84 -2.09
CA ASP A 64 -0.37 7.08 -1.42
C ASP A 64 -1.65 6.82 -0.61
N PRO A 65 -1.62 7.03 0.72
CA PRO A 65 -2.79 6.80 1.57
C PRO A 65 -3.95 7.77 1.28
N CYS A 66 -3.70 8.87 0.58
CA CYS A 66 -4.68 9.88 0.22
C CYS A 66 -5.22 9.73 -1.20
N ALA A 67 -4.48 9.07 -2.09
CA ALA A 67 -4.83 9.01 -3.50
C ALA A 67 -6.15 8.25 -3.75
N THR A 68 -6.87 8.67 -4.79
CA THR A 68 -8.06 7.97 -5.26
C THR A 68 -7.72 6.55 -5.72
N LEU A 69 -6.58 6.32 -6.36
CA LEU A 69 -6.10 4.97 -6.64
C LEU A 69 -4.57 4.95 -6.58
N SER A 70 -4.02 4.03 -5.79
CA SER A 70 -2.58 3.77 -5.74
C SER A 70 -2.30 2.27 -5.71
N SER A 71 -1.04 1.88 -5.88
CA SER A 71 -0.67 0.48 -5.98
C SER A 71 0.67 0.13 -5.33
N MET A 72 0.77 -1.13 -4.94
CA MET A 72 2.02 -1.79 -4.58
C MET A 72 2.16 -3.06 -5.41
N LEU A 73 3.34 -3.28 -5.99
CA LEU A 73 3.67 -4.51 -6.70
C LEU A 73 4.43 -5.43 -5.75
N VAL A 74 3.89 -6.62 -5.49
CA VAL A 74 4.52 -7.64 -4.63
C VAL A 74 4.89 -8.86 -5.44
N THR A 75 5.95 -9.55 -5.02
CA THR A 75 6.34 -10.85 -5.56
C THR A 75 6.41 -11.88 -4.44
N VAL A 76 6.77 -13.11 -4.76
CA VAL A 76 6.89 -14.20 -3.77
C VAL A 76 8.24 -14.15 -3.05
N GLU A 77 8.29 -14.68 -1.83
CA GLU A 77 9.56 -14.88 -1.11
C GLU A 77 10.54 -15.72 -1.96
N GLY A 78 11.80 -15.28 -2.06
CA GLY A 78 12.81 -15.97 -2.88
C GLY A 78 12.62 -15.81 -4.40
N ALA A 79 11.92 -14.77 -4.84
CA ALA A 79 11.67 -14.48 -6.24
C ALA A 79 12.95 -14.39 -7.11
N THR A 80 12.78 -14.73 -8.38
CA THR A 80 13.75 -14.52 -9.46
C THR A 80 13.16 -13.57 -10.50
N GLY A 81 13.92 -13.20 -11.53
CA GLY A 81 13.49 -12.20 -12.53
C GLY A 81 12.20 -12.55 -13.30
N SER A 82 11.76 -13.82 -13.31
CA SER A 82 10.53 -14.27 -13.94
C SER A 82 9.43 -14.66 -12.95
N SER A 83 9.65 -14.46 -11.65
CA SER A 83 8.66 -14.77 -10.62
C SER A 83 7.38 -13.94 -10.80
N PRO A 84 6.23 -14.47 -10.37
CA PRO A 84 4.97 -13.75 -10.46
C PRO A 84 5.03 -12.45 -9.65
N VAL A 85 4.52 -11.38 -10.23
CA VAL A 85 4.29 -10.09 -9.60
C VAL A 85 2.78 -9.83 -9.56
N GLN A 86 2.26 -9.51 -8.38
CA GLN A 86 0.87 -9.15 -8.16
C GLN A 86 0.78 -7.66 -7.84
N ALA A 87 -0.02 -6.93 -8.63
CA ALA A 87 -0.37 -5.56 -8.29
C ALA A 87 -1.53 -5.56 -7.29
N LEU A 88 -1.27 -5.00 -6.12
CA LEU A 88 -2.24 -4.72 -5.06
C LEU A 88 -2.74 -3.29 -5.25
N MET A 89 -4.06 -3.12 -5.26
CA MET A 89 -4.71 -1.84 -5.51
C MET A 89 -5.28 -1.28 -4.21
N PHE A 90 -5.12 0.04 -4.03
CA PHE A 90 -5.56 0.75 -2.84
C PHE A 90 -6.38 1.98 -3.21
N HIS A 91 -7.50 2.20 -2.53
CA HIS A 91 -8.34 3.40 -2.64
C HIS A 91 -8.28 4.14 -1.29
N HIS A 92 -7.72 5.35 -1.26
CA HIS A 92 -7.50 6.11 -0.01
C HIS A 92 -6.83 5.27 1.09
N GLY A 93 -5.83 4.47 0.69
CA GLY A 93 -5.06 3.58 1.56
C GLY A 93 -5.75 2.28 1.98
N GLU A 94 -7.01 2.06 1.62
CA GLU A 94 -7.71 0.79 1.84
C GLU A 94 -7.43 -0.19 0.70
N TYR A 95 -7.09 -1.44 1.04
CA TYR A 95 -6.89 -2.49 0.03
C TYR A 95 -8.22 -2.87 -0.63
N VAL A 96 -8.32 -2.69 -1.95
CA VAL A 96 -9.55 -2.92 -2.73
C VAL A 96 -9.45 -4.09 -3.71
N GLY A 97 -8.34 -4.83 -3.68
CA GLY A 97 -8.14 -6.03 -4.48
C GLY A 97 -6.90 -5.97 -5.37
N THR A 98 -6.90 -6.78 -6.42
CA THR A 98 -5.76 -6.91 -7.33
C THR A 98 -6.04 -6.35 -8.71
N GLY A 99 -5.01 -5.86 -9.40
CA GLY A 99 -5.16 -5.38 -10.79
C GLY A 99 -5.56 -6.49 -11.77
N THR A 100 -5.00 -7.69 -11.58
CA THR A 100 -5.39 -8.88 -12.36
C THR A 100 -5.66 -10.05 -11.41
N ALA A 101 -6.52 -10.97 -11.85
CA ALA A 101 -6.91 -12.15 -11.06
C ALA A 101 -5.77 -13.15 -10.82
N LYS A 102 -4.73 -13.12 -11.67
CA LYS A 102 -3.53 -13.96 -11.54
C LYS A 102 -2.31 -13.06 -11.58
N ALA A 103 -1.37 -13.29 -10.69
CA ALA A 103 -0.07 -12.65 -10.72
C ALA A 103 0.69 -13.00 -12.02
N ARG A 104 1.52 -12.08 -12.49
CA ARG A 104 2.21 -12.20 -13.78
C ARG A 104 3.68 -11.84 -13.63
N GLY A 105 4.56 -12.63 -14.23
CA GLY A 105 5.97 -12.22 -14.37
C GLY A 105 6.10 -10.98 -15.24
N PHE A 106 7.23 -10.27 -15.09
CA PHE A 106 7.55 -9.08 -15.88
C PHE A 106 6.47 -7.99 -15.86
N THR A 107 5.84 -7.80 -14.70
CA THR A 107 4.92 -6.69 -14.44
C THR A 107 5.69 -5.56 -13.76
N SER A 108 5.56 -4.33 -14.24
CA SER A 108 6.14 -3.14 -13.62
C SER A 108 5.14 -1.98 -13.58
N LEU A 109 5.43 -1.00 -12.73
CA LEU A 109 4.64 0.20 -12.53
C LEU A 109 5.19 1.31 -13.42
N ASP A 110 4.31 1.97 -14.18
CA ASP A 110 4.65 3.21 -14.87
C ASP A 110 4.22 4.41 -14.02
N SER A 111 5.03 4.72 -12.99
CA SER A 111 4.75 5.82 -12.06
C SER A 111 4.69 7.17 -12.76
N ALA A 112 5.37 7.35 -13.91
CA ALA A 112 5.36 8.59 -14.67
C ALA A 112 4.06 8.79 -15.46
N ALA A 113 3.42 7.70 -15.89
CA ALA A 113 2.11 7.72 -16.54
C ALA A 113 0.92 7.65 -15.54
N SER A 114 1.21 7.31 -14.28
CA SER A 114 0.21 7.23 -13.21
C SER A 114 -0.08 8.60 -12.59
N ASN A 115 -1.25 8.76 -11.99
CA ASN A 115 -1.69 9.97 -11.29
C ASN A 115 -2.63 9.60 -10.13
N ASP A 116 -3.33 10.59 -9.55
CA ASP A 116 -4.16 10.40 -8.34
C ASP A 116 -5.26 9.34 -8.47
N ASP A 117 -5.90 9.20 -9.63
CA ASP A 117 -7.04 8.28 -9.82
C ASP A 117 -6.74 7.12 -10.75
N THR A 118 -5.58 7.14 -11.40
CA THR A 118 -5.19 6.20 -12.44
C THR A 118 -3.81 5.60 -12.16
N VAL A 119 -3.77 4.27 -12.05
CA VAL A 119 -2.53 3.48 -11.98
C VAL A 119 -2.25 2.88 -13.36
N VAL A 120 -1.03 3.03 -13.86
CA VAL A 120 -0.60 2.46 -15.14
C VAL A 120 0.42 1.36 -14.90
N LEU A 121 0.11 0.15 -15.35
CA LEU A 121 1.00 -1.00 -15.25
C LEU A 121 1.48 -1.43 -16.64
N LYS A 122 2.74 -1.83 -16.72
CA LYS A 122 3.34 -2.45 -17.89
C LYS A 122 3.39 -3.95 -17.70
N TYR A 123 3.00 -4.66 -18.74
CA TYR A 123 3.04 -6.12 -18.80
C TYR A 123 3.88 -6.55 -19.98
N LYS A 124 4.77 -7.50 -19.75
CA LYS A 124 5.60 -8.08 -20.80
C LYS A 124 5.53 -9.60 -20.75
N THR A 125 5.64 -10.22 -21.92
CA THR A 125 5.89 -11.66 -22.05
C THR A 125 7.08 -11.84 -23.01
N PRO A 126 7.78 -12.98 -22.99
CA PRO A 126 8.93 -13.19 -23.88
C PRO A 126 8.59 -13.02 -25.38
N ASP A 127 7.37 -13.40 -25.78
CA ASP A 127 6.97 -13.53 -27.17
C ASP A 127 6.08 -12.37 -27.68
N GLN A 128 5.79 -11.37 -26.83
CA GLN A 128 4.94 -10.24 -27.18
C GLN A 128 5.61 -8.91 -26.78
N PRO A 129 5.32 -7.81 -27.49
CA PRO A 129 5.73 -6.49 -27.05
C PRO A 129 5.13 -6.18 -25.67
N GLU A 130 5.79 -5.27 -24.95
CA GLU A 130 5.24 -4.71 -23.72
C GLU A 130 3.91 -4.00 -24.02
N SER A 131 2.92 -4.21 -23.15
CA SER A 131 1.62 -3.56 -23.19
C SER A 131 1.41 -2.76 -21.91
N SER A 132 0.90 -1.53 -22.04
CA SER A 132 0.47 -0.72 -20.90
C SER A 132 -1.03 -0.88 -20.67
N VAL A 133 -1.43 -0.98 -19.41
CA VAL A 133 -2.83 -1.09 -18.99
C VAL A 133 -3.10 -0.09 -17.88
N ARG A 134 -4.11 0.75 -18.08
CA ARG A 134 -4.59 1.71 -17.09
C ARG A 134 -5.69 1.08 -16.24
N TYR A 135 -5.59 1.35 -14.94
CA TYR A 135 -6.57 1.01 -13.92
C TYR A 135 -7.05 2.29 -13.31
N GLN A 136 -8.37 2.43 -13.13
CA GLN A 136 -8.97 3.61 -12.54
C GLN A 136 -10.02 3.21 -11.52
N TRP A 137 -10.13 3.96 -10.43
CA TRP A 137 -11.26 3.81 -9.51
C TRP A 137 -12.54 4.37 -10.15
N GLN A 138 -13.61 3.57 -10.17
CA GLN A 138 -14.92 4.01 -10.65
C GLN A 138 -16.00 3.64 -9.65
N GLY A 139 -16.32 4.61 -8.79
CA GLY A 139 -17.41 4.51 -7.82
C GLY A 139 -17.12 3.54 -6.68
N ASP A 140 -17.18 2.25 -6.96
CA ASP A 140 -17.11 1.16 -5.98
C ASP A 140 -16.01 0.13 -6.26
N ARG A 141 -15.29 0.26 -7.38
CA ARG A 141 -14.30 -0.74 -7.81
C ARG A 141 -13.19 -0.16 -8.68
N VAL A 142 -12.11 -0.91 -8.79
CA VAL A 142 -11.08 -0.69 -9.81
C VAL A 142 -11.57 -1.23 -11.15
N VAL A 143 -11.47 -0.42 -12.20
CA VAL A 143 -11.81 -0.78 -13.58
C VAL A 143 -10.54 -0.76 -14.42
N MET A 144 -10.32 -1.84 -15.17
CA MET A 144 -9.30 -1.92 -16.20
C MET A 144 -9.81 -1.21 -17.46
N LEU A 145 -9.11 -0.16 -17.90
CA LEU A 145 -9.55 0.71 -19.00
C LEU A 145 -9.04 0.27 -20.36
N ASP A 146 -7.96 -0.51 -20.39
CA ASP A 146 -7.33 -1.02 -21.60
C ASP A 146 -7.51 -2.55 -21.68
N PRO A 147 -7.30 -3.18 -22.84
CA PRO A 147 -7.41 -4.63 -22.97
C PRO A 147 -6.56 -5.36 -21.93
N ALA A 148 -7.10 -6.46 -21.41
CA ALA A 148 -6.37 -7.29 -20.47
C ALA A 148 -5.02 -7.72 -21.06
N PRO A 149 -3.95 -7.73 -20.24
CA PRO A 149 -2.66 -8.18 -20.72
C PRO A 149 -2.77 -9.64 -21.16
N SER A 150 -2.06 -9.99 -22.22
CA SER A 150 -2.11 -11.33 -22.80
C SER A 150 -1.86 -12.39 -21.72
N SER A 151 -2.64 -13.47 -21.77
CA SER A 151 -2.32 -14.67 -21.01
C SER A 151 -1.13 -15.34 -21.68
N ALA A 152 0.09 -15.03 -21.22
CA ALA A 152 1.17 -16.02 -21.29
C ALA A 152 0.80 -17.27 -20.48
#